data_AF-A0A645GGL3-F1
#
_entry.id   AF-A0A645GGL3-F1
#
_cell.length_a   1.000
_cell.length_b   1.000
_cell.length_c   1.000
_cell.angle_alpha   90.00
_cell.angle_beta   90.00
_cell.angle_gamma   90.00
#
_symmetry.space_group_name_H-M   'P 1'
#
loop_
_entity.id
_entity.type
_entity.pdbx_description
1 polymer ?
#
loop_
_entity_poly.entity_id
_entity_poly.type
_entity_poly.pdbx_seq_one_letter_code
_entity_poly.pdbx_strand_id
1 'polypeptide(L)' 'MSHFSDELPAAKAEMCGNYLDHNLEITKIECKKFADEVLACLKEENMVYPRQTK' A
#
# COMPACT_ATOMS: atom_id res chain seq x y z
N MET A 1 2.17 4.77 6.21
CA MET A 1 3.54 4.42 5.79
C MET A 1 4.27 5.52 5.01
N SER A 2 3.59 6.41 4.28
CA SER A 2 4.23 7.51 3.52
C SER A 2 5.22 8.37 4.31
N HIS A 3 5.04 8.48 5.63
CA HIS A 3 5.93 9.23 6.53
C HIS A 3 6.66 8.35 7.56
N PHE A 4 6.61 7.02 7.42
CA PHE A 4 7.26 6.11 8.36
C PHE A 4 8.78 6.16 8.18
N SER A 5 9.51 6.18 9.30
CA SER A 5 10.98 6.30 9.29
C SER A 5 11.70 5.41 10.30
N ASP A 6 10.96 4.59 11.05
CA ASP A 6 11.54 3.67 12.02
C ASP A 6 12.02 2.36 11.35
N GLU A 7 12.58 1.44 12.15
CA GLU A 7 12.96 0.11 11.69
C GLU A 7 11.72 -0.69 11.24
N LEU A 8 11.83 -1.34 10.08
CA LEU A 8 10.77 -2.20 9.58
C LEU A 8 10.62 -3.45 10.46
N PRO A 9 9.43 -3.69 11.03
CA PRO A 9 9.20 -4.88 11.84
C PRO A 9 9.34 -6.14 10.98
N ALA A 10 9.93 -7.19 11.56
CA ALA A 10 10.13 -8.49 10.92
C ALA A 10 10.97 -8.50 9.61
N ALA A 11 11.75 -7.45 9.33
CA ALA A 11 12.62 -7.36 8.15
C ALA A 11 13.98 -8.10 8.29
N LYS A 12 14.04 -9.14 9.13
CA LYS A 12 15.26 -9.93 9.40
C LYS A 12 15.10 -11.35 8.87
N ALA A 13 16.23 -12.01 8.57
CA ALA A 13 16.26 -13.34 7.97
C ALA A 13 15.48 -14.42 8.75
N GLU A 14 15.51 -14.36 10.08
CA GLU A 14 14.78 -15.29 10.95
C GLU A 14 13.27 -15.02 11.04
N MET A 15 12.81 -13.83 10.61
CA MET A 15 11.43 -13.37 10.77
C MET A 15 10.63 -13.30 9.47
N CYS A 16 11.30 -13.24 8.31
CA CYS A 16 10.66 -13.14 6.99
C CYS A 16 11.38 -14.02 5.97
N GLY A 17 10.62 -14.90 5.30
CA GLY A 17 11.14 -15.80 4.27
C GLY A 17 11.72 -15.09 3.04
N ASN A 18 11.44 -13.80 2.86
CA ASN A 18 11.96 -12.97 1.76
C ASN A 18 12.51 -11.62 2.27
N TYR A 19 13.23 -11.64 3.40
CA TYR A 19 13.68 -10.42 4.09
C TYR A 19 14.56 -9.47 3.26
N LEU A 20 15.20 -9.95 2.19
CA LEU A 20 16.03 -9.13 1.30
C LEU A 20 15.21 -8.25 0.35
N ASP A 21 13.92 -8.53 0.18
CA ASP A 21 13.03 -7.86 -0.77
C ASP A 21 12.16 -6.78 -0.10
N HIS A 22 12.73 -6.06 0.86
CA HIS A 22 12.08 -4.91 1.49
C HIS A 22 12.62 -3.60 0.90
N ASN A 23 11.72 -2.75 0.41
CA ASN A 23 12.06 -1.42 -0.08
C ASN A 23 11.14 -0.34 0.51
N LEU A 24 11.62 0.34 1.56
CA LEU A 24 10.85 1.36 2.27
C LEU A 24 10.60 2.61 1.41
N GLU A 25 11.55 3.00 0.57
CA GLU A 25 11.43 4.21 -0.24
C GLU A 25 10.32 4.08 -1.31
N ILE A 26 10.29 2.97 -2.02
CA ILE A 26 9.18 2.68 -2.96
C ILE A 26 7.85 2.56 -2.20
N THR A 27 7.84 1.90 -1.04
CA THR A 27 6.64 1.78 -0.21
C THR A 27 6.07 3.16 0.17
N LYS A 28 6.92 4.13 0.52
CA LYS A 28 6.46 5.49 0.84
C LYS A 28 5.80 6.18 -0.35
N ILE A 29 6.38 6.04 -1.55
CA ILE A 29 5.85 6.61 -2.80
C ILE A 29 4.48 6.01 -3.11
N GLU A 30 4.37 4.69 -3.13
CA GLU A 30 3.10 4.00 -3.43
C GLU A 30 2.03 4.31 -2.39
N CYS A 31 2.40 4.37 -1.10
CA CYS A 31 1.46 4.75 -0.05
C CYS A 31 0.97 6.19 -0.18
N LYS A 32 1.85 7.13 -0.54
CA LYS A 32 1.46 8.52 -0.79
C LYS A 32 0.53 8.61 -2.00
N LYS A 33 0.88 7.93 -3.09
CA LYS A 33 0.07 7.88 -4.30
C LYS A 33 -1.33 7.35 -4.03
N PHE A 34 -1.45 6.21 -3.34
CA PHE A 34 -2.75 5.64 -2.99
C PHE A 34 -3.56 6.55 -2.07
N ALA A 35 -2.92 7.19 -1.08
CA ALA A 35 -3.59 8.14 -0.21
C ALA A 35 -4.15 9.35 -0.98
N ASP A 36 -3.34 9.95 -1.85
CA ASP A 36 -3.70 11.18 -2.57
C ASP A 36 -4.64 10.93 -3.75
N GLU A 37 -4.41 9.88 -4.54
CA GLU A 37 -5.13 9.65 -5.80
C GLU A 37 -6.37 8.75 -5.62
N VAL A 38 -6.42 7.92 -4.58
CA VAL A 38 -7.53 6.98 -4.36
C VAL A 38 -8.33 7.35 -3.12
N LEU A 39 -7.71 7.38 -1.94
CA LEU A 39 -8.45 7.60 -0.69
C LEU A 39 -9.01 9.02 -0.59
N ALA A 40 -8.23 10.03 -0.95
CA ALA A 40 -8.67 11.43 -0.93
C ALA A 40 -9.64 11.78 -2.08
N CYS A 41 -9.74 10.93 -3.11
CA CYS A 41 -10.60 11.13 -4.28
C CYS A 41 -11.68 10.04 -4.41
N LEU A 42 -12.12 9.44 -3.30
CA LEU A 42 -13.11 8.38 -3.30
C LEU A 42 -14.47 8.86 -3.85
N LYS A 43 -15.06 8.08 -4.77
CA LYS A 43 -16.38 8.37 -5.36
C LYS A 43 -17.33 7.20 -5.09
N GLU A 44 -18.62 7.51 -5.05
CA GLU A 44 -19.69 6.52 -4.83
C GLU A 44 -19.61 5.34 -5.82
N GLU A 45 -19.32 5.64 -7.10
CA GLU A 45 -19.16 4.63 -8.15
C GLU A 45 -18.00 3.65 -7.90
N ASN A 46 -16.96 4.04 -7.13
CA ASN A 46 -15.86 3.15 -6.78
C ASN A 46 -16.25 2.11 -5.74
N MET A 47 -17.35 2.34 -5.00
CA MET A 47 -17.83 1.48 -3.91
C MET A 47 -18.82 0.41 -4.39
N VAL A 48 -19.22 0.46 -5.66
CA VAL A 48 -20.20 -0.46 -6.24
C VAL A 48 -19.55 -1.21 -7.39
N TYR A 49 -19.42 -2.53 -7.25
CA TYR A 49 -18.91 -3.37 -8.35
C TYR A 49 -19.88 -3.38 -9.54
N PRO A 50 -19.37 -3.40 -10.79
CA PRO A 50 -20.20 -3.54 -11.98
C PRO A 50 -21.08 -4.79 -11.90
N ARG A 51 -22.38 -4.64 -12.17
CA ARG A 51 -23.32 -5.76 -12.27
C ARG A 51 -23.42 -6.22 -13.72
N GLN A 52 -23.38 -7.53 -13.94
CA GLN A 52 -23.68 -8.09 -15.25
C GLN A 52 -25.19 -7.97 -15.50
N THR A 53 -25.60 -7.07 -16.40
CA THR A 53 -26.95 -7.09 -16.96
C THR A 53 -27.01 -8.16 -18.04
N LYS A 54 -27.98 -9.09 -17.91
CA LYS A 54 -28.31 -10.07 -18.94
C LYS A 54 -28.91 -9.41 -20.18
#